data_AF-A0A6L8RGB1-F1
#
_entry.id   AF-A0A6L8RGB1-F1
#
_cell.length_a   1.000
_cell.length_b   1.000
_cell.length_c   1.000
_cell.angle_alpha   90.00
_cell.angle_beta   90.00
_cell.angle_gamma   90.00
#
_symmetry.space_group_name_H-M   'P 1'
#
loop_
_entity.id
_entity.type
_entity.pdbx_description
1 polymer ?
#
loop_
_entity_poly.entity_id
_entity_poly.type
_entity_poly.pdbx_seq_one_letter_code
_entity_poly.pdbx_strand_id
1 'polypeptide(L)'
;MISVFDLLVLLVVFGGVAAVAFAVILNKESSNKPQPPQSNPYQQMPPIQQVPPAQQVSTMVDDAQPVEPAHFCAQCGSMLEANASFCQNCGAPVNHR
;
A
#
# COMPACT_ATOMS: atom_id res chain seq x y z
N MET A 1 35.39 -9.48 -50.55
CA MET A 1 33.97 -9.73 -50.86
C MET A 1 33.41 -10.45 -49.65
N ILE A 2 32.59 -9.76 -48.83
CA ILE A 2 31.92 -10.41 -47.71
C ILE A 2 30.99 -11.46 -48.29
N SER A 3 31.11 -12.71 -47.82
CA SER A 3 30.28 -13.80 -48.29
C SER A 3 28.85 -13.62 -47.79
N VAL A 4 27.86 -14.08 -48.55
CA VAL A 4 26.46 -14.13 -48.11
C VAL A 4 26.31 -14.89 -46.79
N PHE A 5 27.21 -15.84 -46.53
CA PHE A 5 27.29 -16.58 -45.28
C PHE A 5 27.70 -15.68 -44.10
N ASP A 6 28.72 -14.83 -44.27
CA ASP A 6 29.13 -13.86 -43.24
C ASP A 6 28.00 -12.88 -42.93
N LEU A 7 27.26 -12.42 -43.95
CA LEU A 7 26.11 -11.54 -43.74
C LEU A 7 25.01 -12.22 -42.91
N LEU A 8 24.71 -13.50 -43.20
CA LEU A 8 23.75 -14.30 -42.44
C LEU A 8 24.18 -14.49 -40.99
N VAL A 9 25.46 -14.78 -40.75
CA VAL A 9 26.01 -14.92 -39.40
C VAL A 9 25.88 -13.61 -38.63
N LEU A 10 26.22 -12.48 -39.24
CA LEU A 10 26.09 -11.17 -38.61
C LEU A 10 24.63 -10.85 -38.26
N LEU A 11 23.67 -11.11 -39.15
CA LEU A 11 22.25 -10.88 -38.87
C LEU A 11 21.73 -11.71 -37.70
N VAL A 12 22.14 -12.98 -37.59
CA VAL A 12 21.74 -13.86 -36.47
C VAL A 12 22.34 -13.37 -35.16
N VAL A 13 23.62 -13.00 -35.15
CA VAL A 13 24.32 -12.53 -33.94
C VAL A 13 23.76 -11.18 -33.48
N PHE A 14 23.67 -10.19 -34.37
CA PHE A 14 23.14 -8.86 -34.02
C PHE A 14 21.65 -8.92 -33.66
N GLY A 15 20.85 -9.70 -34.39
CA GLY A 15 19.44 -9.90 -34.08
C GLY A 15 19.23 -10.58 -32.72
N GLY A 16 20.04 -11.59 -32.41
CA GLY A 16 20.00 -12.28 -31.11
C GLY A 16 20.37 -11.38 -29.93
N VAL A 17 21.45 -10.61 -30.06
CA VAL A 17 21.88 -9.66 -29.01
C VAL A 17 20.82 -8.58 -28.76
N ALA A 18 20.21 -8.05 -29.84
CA ALA A 18 19.12 -7.08 -29.72
C ALA A 18 17.91 -7.70 -29.00
N ALA A 19 17.47 -8.90 -29.37
CA ALA A 19 16.34 -9.56 -28.74
C ALA A 19 16.54 -9.79 -27.23
N VAL A 20 17.74 -10.20 -26.81
CA VAL A 20 18.07 -10.38 -25.39
C VAL A 20 18.03 -9.05 -24.64
N ALA A 21 18.61 -7.99 -25.21
CA ALA A 21 18.58 -6.66 -24.60
C ALA A 21 17.15 -6.13 -24.43
N PHE A 22 16.32 -6.25 -25.46
CA PHE A 22 14.90 -5.88 -25.40
C PHE A 22 14.15 -6.68 -24.33
N ALA A 23 14.35 -7.99 -24.24
CA ALA A 23 13.71 -8.83 -23.24
C ALA A 23 14.06 -8.42 -21.80
N VAL A 24 15.33 -8.09 -21.53
CA VAL A 24 15.78 -7.61 -20.21
C VAL A 24 15.16 -6.26 -19.85
N ILE A 25 15.04 -5.34 -20.81
CA ILE A 25 14.44 -4.02 -20.61
C ILE A 25 12.95 -4.16 -20.26
N LEU A 26 12.21 -4.95 -21.04
CA LEU A 26 10.78 -5.18 -20.80
C LEU A 26 10.51 -5.90 -19.47
N ASN A 27 11.42 -6.78 -19.03
CA ASN A 27 11.28 -7.45 -17.74
C ASN A 27 11.53 -6.51 -16.53
N LYS A 28 12.30 -5.44 -16.71
CA LYS A 28 12.67 -4.49 -15.63
C LYS A 28 11.51 -3.60 -15.18
N GLU A 29 10.51 -3.36 -16.03
CA GLU A 29 9.34 -2.56 -15.68
C GLU A 29 8.44 -3.24 -14.64
N SER A 30 8.43 -4.58 -14.59
CA SER A 30 7.62 -5.33 -13.63
C SER A 30 8.13 -5.26 -12.17
N SER A 31 9.38 -4.83 -11.95
CA SER A 31 10.04 -4.86 -10.62
C SER A 31 10.22 -3.47 -9.99
N ASN A 32 9.71 -2.41 -10.63
CA ASN A 32 9.70 -1.06 -10.04
C ASN A 32 8.31 -0.68 -9.58
N LYS A 33 7.65 -1.54 -8.80
CA LYS A 33 6.48 -1.10 -8.05
C LYS A 33 7.00 -0.11 -6.99
N PRO A 34 6.60 1.18 -7.00
CA PRO A 34 7.02 2.10 -5.96
C PRO A 34 6.63 1.50 -4.62
N GLN A 35 7.62 1.20 -3.77
CA GLN A 35 7.34 0.80 -2.40
C GLN A 35 6.51 1.94 -1.79
N PRO A 36 5.33 1.64 -1.21
CA PRO A 36 4.63 2.65 -0.45
C PRO A 36 5.59 3.21 0.61
N PRO A 37 5.49 4.50 0.96
CA PRO A 37 6.29 5.07 2.02
C PRO A 37 6.22 4.13 3.23
N GLN A 38 7.37 3.64 3.69
CA GLN A 38 7.45 2.83 4.90
C GLN A 38 7.07 3.76 6.07
N SER A 39 5.77 3.84 6.35
CA SER A 39 5.23 4.60 7.47
C SER A 39 5.72 3.92 8.74
N ASN A 40 6.78 4.46 9.32
CA ASN A 40 7.27 4.00 10.61
C ASN A 40 6.21 4.36 11.68
N PRO A 41 5.66 3.38 12.42
CA PRO A 41 4.64 3.62 13.47
C PRO A 41 5.06 4.66 14.52
N TYR A 42 6.36 4.85 14.74
CA TYR A 42 6.90 5.82 15.69
C TYR A 42 6.75 7.29 15.23
N GLN A 43 6.48 7.54 13.94
CA GLN A 43 6.28 8.88 13.40
C GLN A 43 4.83 9.37 13.54
N GLN A 44 3.90 8.48 13.94
CA GLN A 44 2.48 8.79 14.11
C GLN A 44 2.08 8.94 15.58
N MET A 45 3.02 8.79 16.52
CA MET A 45 2.71 9.09 17.92
C MET A 45 2.65 10.62 18.09
N PRO A 46 1.57 11.18 18.67
CA PRO A 46 1.57 12.59 19.03
C PRO A 46 2.72 12.85 20.01
N PRO A 47 3.37 14.04 19.95
CA PRO A 47 4.35 14.41 20.97
C PRO A 47 3.67 14.27 22.33
N ILE A 48 4.26 13.46 23.22
CA ILE A 48 3.81 13.30 24.60
C ILE A 48 3.86 14.70 25.22
N GLN A 49 2.72 15.39 25.21
CA GLN A 49 2.54 16.56 26.04
C GLN A 49 2.59 16.06 27.46
N GLN A 50 3.73 16.34 28.11
CA GLN A 50 3.94 16.14 29.52
C GLN A 50 2.84 16.91 30.25
N VAL A 51 1.77 16.21 30.64
CA VAL A 51 0.73 16.76 31.52
C VAL A 51 1.41 17.02 32.86
N PRO A 52 1.42 18.27 33.36
CA PRO A 52 2.02 18.60 34.65
C PRO A 52 1.39 17.73 35.76
N PRO A 53 2.19 17.12 36.65
CA PRO A 53 1.68 16.24 37.68
C PRO A 53 1.15 17.07 38.84
N ALA A 54 -0.08 17.55 38.74
CA ALA A 54 -0.88 17.96 39.88
C ALA A 54 -2.33 18.16 39.46
N GLN A 55 -3.20 17.21 39.80
CA GLN A 55 -4.46 17.42 40.53
C GLN A 55 -5.40 16.22 40.33
N GLN A 56 -5.44 15.39 41.37
CA GLN A 56 -6.44 14.34 41.58
C GLN A 56 -7.83 14.96 41.85
N VAL A 57 -8.86 14.11 41.77
CA VAL A 57 -10.09 14.09 42.60
C VAL A 57 -11.43 14.46 41.91
N SER A 58 -12.27 13.40 41.82
CA SER A 58 -13.74 13.35 41.87
C SER A 58 -14.56 13.83 40.67
N THR A 59 -15.29 12.91 40.04
CA THR A 59 -16.75 12.75 40.29
C THR A 59 -17.36 11.61 39.47
N MET A 60 -17.94 10.64 40.19
CA MET A 60 -19.26 10.03 39.95
C MET A 60 -19.48 9.08 38.76
N VAL A 61 -20.22 8.03 39.12
CA VAL A 61 -20.73 6.87 38.38
C VAL A 61 -21.93 7.29 37.52
N ASP A 62 -22.25 6.46 36.51
CA ASP A 62 -23.56 6.29 35.85
C ASP A 62 -23.79 7.05 34.52
N ASP A 63 -23.76 6.32 33.40
CA ASP A 63 -24.91 6.14 32.47
C ASP A 63 -24.44 5.42 31.19
N ALA A 64 -25.23 4.43 30.76
CA ALA A 64 -24.91 3.53 29.65
C ALA A 64 -24.92 4.26 28.29
N GLN A 65 -23.77 4.68 27.79
CA GLN A 65 -23.64 5.02 26.36
C GLN A 65 -23.51 3.74 25.54
N PRO A 66 -24.35 3.51 24.51
CA PRO A 66 -24.18 2.39 23.59
C PRO A 66 -22.82 2.54 22.95
N VAL A 67 -21.92 1.59 23.21
CA VAL A 67 -20.68 1.46 22.45
C VAL A 67 -21.11 1.10 21.04
N GLU A 68 -21.27 2.10 20.16
CA GLU A 68 -21.52 1.88 18.74
C GLU A 68 -20.51 0.83 18.25
N PRO A 69 -20.97 -0.30 17.71
CA PRO A 69 -20.06 -1.36 17.28
C PRO A 69 -19.13 -0.79 16.22
N ALA A 70 -17.84 -0.71 16.54
CA ALA A 70 -16.82 -0.35 15.56
C ALA A 70 -16.82 -1.42 14.45
N HIS A 71 -17.32 -1.05 13.27
CA HIS A 71 -17.33 -1.93 12.11
C HIS A 71 -15.99 -1.85 11.38
N PHE A 72 -15.53 -2.99 10.86
CA PHE A 72 -14.29 -3.09 10.10
C PHE A 72 -14.56 -3.61 8.70
N CYS A 73 -13.77 -3.15 7.73
CA CYS A 73 -13.88 -3.57 6.35
C CYS A 73 -13.48 -5.04 6.21
N ALA A 74 -14.37 -5.88 5.66
CA ALA A 74 -14.07 -7.29 5.39
C ALA A 74 -13.01 -7.51 4.29
N GLN A 75 -12.65 -6.46 3.53
CA GLN A 75 -11.66 -6.56 2.45
C GLN A 75 -10.26 -6.09 2.86
N CYS A 76 -10.14 -5.06 3.70
CA CYS A 76 -8.83 -4.50 4.10
C CYS A 76 -8.63 -4.32 5.61
N GLY A 77 -9.68 -4.55 6.43
CA GLY A 77 -9.60 -4.43 7.88
C GLY A 77 -9.59 -3.00 8.43
N SER A 78 -9.75 -1.97 7.60
CA SER A 78 -9.85 -0.59 8.09
C SER A 78 -11.15 -0.36 8.86
N MET A 79 -11.13 0.52 9.86
CA MET A 79 -12.33 0.95 10.56
C MET A 79 -13.28 1.67 9.59
N LEU A 80 -14.55 1.33 9.65
CA LEU A 80 -15.63 1.92 8.86
C LEU A 80 -16.43 2.86 9.76
N GLU A 81 -16.87 3.99 9.20
CA GLU A 81 -17.91 4.80 9.85
C GLU A 81 -19.26 4.08 9.84
N ALA A 82 -20.08 4.35 10.86
CA ALA A 82 -21.38 3.72 11.08
C ALA A 82 -22.32 3.73 9.86
N ASN A 83 -22.14 4.69 8.94
CA ASN A 83 -23.00 4.87 7.76
C ASN A 83 -22.22 4.87 6.42
N ALA A 84 -21.00 4.34 6.39
CA ALA A 84 -20.18 4.32 5.18
C ALA A 84 -20.74 3.32 4.15
N SER A 85 -21.12 3.77 2.94
CA SER A 85 -21.57 2.89 1.85
C SER A 85 -20.41 2.15 1.15
N PHE A 86 -19.21 2.71 1.23
CA PHE A 86 -17.98 2.16 0.67
C PHE A 86 -16.84 2.42 1.66
N CYS A 87 -15.84 1.56 1.64
CA CYS A 87 -14.65 1.73 2.45
C CYS A 87 -13.80 2.89 1.90
N GLN A 88 -13.52 3.92 2.70
CA GLN A 88 -12.66 5.04 2.28
C GLN A 88 -11.20 4.62 2.03
N ASN A 89 -10.80 3.45 2.54
CA ASN A 89 -9.43 2.96 2.39
C ASN A 89 -9.22 2.11 1.13
N CYS A 90 -10.16 1.23 0.78
CA CYS A 90 -9.99 0.28 -0.34
C CYS A 90 -11.08 0.37 -1.42
N GLY A 91 -12.13 1.16 -1.22
CA GLY A 91 -13.24 1.34 -2.17
C GLY A 91 -14.23 0.18 -2.22
N ALA A 92 -14.04 -0.88 -1.43
CA ALA A 92 -14.98 -2.00 -1.39
C ALA A 92 -16.36 -1.56 -0.85
N PRO A 93 -17.48 -2.10 -1.41
CA PRO A 93 -18.82 -1.81 -0.90
C PRO A 93 -19.01 -2.38 0.51
N VAL A 94 -19.70 -1.63 1.36
CA VAL A 94 -20.02 -2.04 2.73
C VAL A 94 -21.47 -2.54 2.75
N ASN A 95 -21.66 -3.77 3.20
CA ASN A 95 -22.98 -4.38 3.29
C ASN A 95 -23.55 -4.15 4.71
N HIS A 96 -24.35 -3.11 4.88
CA HIS A 96 -25.18 -2.93 6.08
C HIS A 96 -26.36 -3.91 5.99
N ARG A 97 -26.34 -4.99 6.76
CA ARG A 97 -27.39 -6.02 6.75
C ARG A 97 -28.05 -6.10 8.12
#